data_AF-A0A7J3F2H0-F1
#
_entry.id   AF-A0A7J3F2H0-F1
#
_cell.length_a   1.000
_cell.length_b   1.000
_cell.length_c   1.000
_cell.angle_alpha   90.00
_cell.angle_beta   90.00
_cell.angle_gamma   90.00
#
_symmetry.space_group_name_H-M   'P 1'
#
loop_
_entity.id
_entity.type
_entity.pdbx_description
1 polymer ?
#
loop_
_entity_poly.entity_id
_entity_poly.type
_entity_poly.pdbx_seq_one_letter_code
_entity_poly.pdbx_strand_id
1 'polypeptide(L)'
;MDEYRKGWALRYLREAMDEIKIAKRDSRALDLALDALRKAQKAVYYSLGEPLFIERIVEEALEETLPSKNPILKCLVEIERTIKMLESMPDNQRSSAIIVKESDKIVSVASKIVDLLISED
;
A
#
# COMPACT_ATOMS: atom_id res chain seq x y z
N MET A 1 20.19 -0.07 -0.91
CA MET A 1 19.30 0.12 0.26
C MET A 1 19.99 -0.42 1.49
N ASP A 2 19.78 0.14 2.69
CA ASP A 2 20.32 -0.49 3.92
C ASP A 2 19.46 -1.68 4.38
N GLU A 3 20.08 -2.59 5.12
CA GLU A 3 19.44 -3.82 5.61
C GLU A 3 18.25 -3.55 6.54
N TYR A 4 18.25 -2.42 7.25
CA TYR A 4 17.14 -2.04 8.12
C TYR A 4 15.87 -1.77 7.29
N ARG A 5 15.95 -0.90 6.30
CA ARG A 5 14.82 -0.59 5.41
C ARG A 5 14.40 -1.80 4.58
N LYS A 6 15.36 -2.57 4.08
CA LYS A 6 15.09 -3.82 3.35
C LYS A 6 14.32 -4.82 4.21
N GLY A 7 14.75 -5.02 5.45
CA GLY A 7 14.09 -5.92 6.41
C GLY A 7 12.65 -5.50 6.70
N TRP A 8 12.41 -4.21 6.93
CA TRP A 8 11.07 -3.67 7.14
C TRP A 8 10.18 -3.77 5.91
N ALA A 9 10.69 -3.43 4.72
CA ALA A 9 9.94 -3.56 3.48
C ALA A 9 9.46 -5.00 3.24
N LEU A 10 10.37 -5.97 3.35
CA LEU A 10 10.05 -7.40 3.17
C LEU A 10 9.11 -7.92 4.27
N ARG A 11 9.27 -7.45 5.51
CA ARG A 11 8.37 -7.81 6.62
C ARG A 11 6.95 -7.34 6.35
N TYR A 12 6.77 -6.05 6.07
CA TYR A 12 5.45 -5.48 5.84
C TYR A 12 4.77 -6.11 4.62
N LEU A 13 5.52 -6.38 3.55
CA LEU A 13 4.97 -7.05 2.38
C LEU A 13 4.47 -8.46 2.71
N ARG A 14 5.24 -9.25 3.48
CA ARG A 14 4.84 -10.59 3.90
C ARG A 14 3.56 -10.57 4.74
N GLU A 15 3.51 -9.68 5.73
CA GLU A 15 2.31 -9.51 6.57
C GLU A 15 1.08 -9.13 5.72
N ALA A 16 1.23 -8.19 4.79
CA ALA A 16 0.15 -7.80 3.89
C ALA A 16 -0.34 -8.97 3.00
N MET A 17 0.58 -9.79 2.49
CA MET A 17 0.26 -10.97 1.69
C MET A 17 -0.47 -12.05 2.49
N ASP A 18 -0.09 -12.27 3.75
CA ASP A 18 -0.76 -13.23 4.62
C ASP A 18 -2.16 -12.76 5.00
N GLU A 19 -2.31 -11.48 5.32
CA GLU A 19 -3.58 -10.86 5.69
C GLU A 19 -4.58 -10.87 4.53
N ILE A 20 -4.17 -10.52 3.31
CA ILE A 20 -5.06 -10.57 2.15
C ILE A 20 -5.47 -12.01 1.80
N LYS A 21 -4.58 -12.98 2.02
CA LYS A 21 -4.88 -14.41 1.81
C LYS A 21 -5.94 -14.91 2.80
N ILE A 22 -5.93 -14.41 4.04
CA ILE A 22 -6.97 -14.70 5.03
C ILE A 22 -8.28 -14.01 4.64
N ALA A 23 -8.25 -12.73 4.30
CA ALA A 23 -9.44 -11.96 3.93
C ALA A 23 -10.15 -12.50 2.67
N LYS A 24 -9.41 -13.08 1.73
CA LYS A 24 -9.97 -13.80 0.56
C LYS A 24 -10.75 -15.05 0.94
N ARG A 25 -10.47 -15.67 2.09
CA ARG A 25 -11.08 -16.92 2.55
C ARG A 25 -12.21 -16.68 3.55
N ASP A 26 -12.13 -15.61 4.34
CA ASP A 26 -13.15 -15.23 5.31
C ASP A 26 -13.61 -13.79 5.06
N SER A 27 -14.83 -13.64 4.55
CA SER A 27 -15.43 -12.34 4.28
C SER A 27 -15.66 -11.48 5.53
N ARG A 28 -15.56 -12.05 6.73
CA ARG A 28 -15.64 -11.33 8.01
C ARG A 28 -14.31 -10.71 8.42
N ALA A 29 -13.19 -11.12 7.80
CA ALA A 29 -11.87 -10.58 8.06
C ALA A 29 -11.59 -9.32 7.21
N LEU A 30 -12.58 -8.43 7.11
CA LEU A 30 -12.50 -7.23 6.29
C LEU A 30 -11.40 -6.27 6.78
N ASP A 31 -11.25 -6.16 8.10
CA ASP A 31 -10.24 -5.31 8.72
C ASP A 31 -8.82 -5.77 8.33
N LEU A 32 -8.60 -7.08 8.14
CA LEU A 32 -7.31 -7.59 7.65
C LEU A 32 -7.02 -7.15 6.21
N ALA A 33 -8.04 -6.98 5.36
CA ALA A 33 -7.82 -6.45 4.01
C ALA A 33 -7.41 -4.97 4.06
N LEU A 34 -8.00 -4.17 4.95
CA LEU A 34 -7.62 -2.77 5.15
C LEU A 34 -6.23 -2.65 5.80
N ASP A 35 -5.91 -3.50 6.76
CA ASP A 35 -4.57 -3.56 7.35
C ASP A 35 -3.51 -3.94 6.31
N ALA A 36 -3.82 -4.90 5.43
CA ALA A 36 -2.93 -5.31 4.35
C ALA A 36 -2.60 -4.14 3.40
N LEU A 37 -3.54 -3.24 3.14
CA LEU A 37 -3.31 -2.04 2.32
C LEU A 37 -2.23 -1.14 2.93
N ARG A 38 -2.39 -0.78 4.20
CA ARG A 38 -1.46 0.11 4.91
C ARG A 38 -0.09 -0.54 5.06
N LYS A 39 -0.02 -1.86 5.28
CA LYS A 39 1.24 -2.60 5.30
C LYS A 39 1.91 -2.65 3.93
N ALA A 40 1.16 -2.93 2.86
CA ALA A 40 1.69 -2.92 1.49
C ALA A 40 2.24 -1.54 1.11
N GLN A 41 1.56 -0.46 1.48
CA GLN A 41 2.04 0.90 1.29
C GLN A 41 3.33 1.17 2.06
N LYS A 42 3.39 0.81 3.35
CA LYS A 42 4.61 0.94 4.16
C LYS A 42 5.77 0.19 3.52
N ALA A 43 5.53 -1.01 3.00
CA ALA A 43 6.56 -1.77 2.30
C ALA A 43 7.13 -1.00 1.10
N VAL A 44 6.26 -0.36 0.30
CA VAL A 44 6.69 0.51 -0.80
C VAL A 44 7.50 1.71 -0.28
N TYR A 45 7.05 2.38 0.78
CA TYR A 45 7.74 3.55 1.31
C TYR A 45 9.14 3.22 1.85
N TYR A 46 9.26 2.13 2.62
CA TYR A 46 10.57 1.61 3.05
C TYR A 46 11.44 1.21 1.86
N SER A 47 10.85 0.72 0.77
CA SER A 47 11.60 0.35 -0.43
C SER A 47 12.15 1.55 -1.23
N LEU A 48 11.53 2.71 -1.09
CA LEU A 48 11.92 3.93 -1.80
C LEU A 48 12.85 4.83 -0.99
N GLY A 49 12.73 4.81 0.34
CA GLY A 49 13.37 5.80 1.19
C GLY A 49 13.05 5.62 2.66
N GLU A 50 13.14 6.72 3.39
CA GLU A 50 12.66 6.80 4.77
C GLU A 50 11.15 7.12 4.76
N PRO A 51 10.28 6.23 5.30
CA PRO A 51 8.84 6.34 5.15
C PRO A 51 8.23 7.67 5.56
N LEU A 52 8.71 8.30 6.64
CA LEU A 52 8.15 9.58 7.10
C LEU A 52 8.33 10.70 6.05
N PHE A 53 9.43 10.68 5.30
CA PHE A 53 9.65 11.65 4.23
C PHE A 53 8.80 11.32 3.01
N ILE A 54 8.66 10.05 2.65
CA ILE A 54 7.83 9.63 1.51
C ILE A 54 6.36 9.95 1.78
N GLU A 55 5.86 9.66 2.98
CA GLU A 55 4.50 9.95 3.42
C GLU A 55 4.19 11.44 3.27
N ARG A 56 5.06 12.31 3.79
CA ARG A 56 4.91 13.76 3.66
C ARG A 56 4.83 14.23 2.20
N ILE A 57 5.70 13.71 1.32
CA ILE A 57 5.69 14.05 -0.11
C ILE A 57 4.37 13.62 -0.77
N VAL A 58 3.84 12.45 -0.40
CA VAL A 58 2.56 11.95 -0.92
C VAL A 58 1.40 12.80 -0.41
N GLU A 59 1.39 13.19 0.87
CA GLU A 59 0.39 14.08 1.45
C GLU A 59 0.39 15.46 0.79
N GLU A 60 1.56 16.08 0.63
CA GLU A 60 1.71 17.36 -0.07
C GLU A 60 1.20 17.26 -1.52
N ALA A 61 1.49 16.17 -2.22
CA ALA A 61 1.01 15.94 -3.59
C ALA A 61 -0.49 15.65 -3.67
N LEU A 62 -1.11 15.08 -2.63
CA LEU A 62 -2.55 14.88 -2.54
C LEU A 62 -3.30 16.20 -2.39
N GLU A 63 -2.74 17.13 -1.64
CA GLU A 63 -3.27 18.48 -1.44
C GLU A 63 -3.04 19.41 -2.64
N GLU A 64 -2.59 18.86 -3.78
CA GLU A 64 -2.25 19.58 -5.02
C GLU A 64 -1.16 20.66 -4.85
N THR A 65 -0.41 20.63 -3.74
CA THR A 65 0.69 21.56 -3.50
C THR A 65 1.93 21.25 -4.35
N LEU A 66 2.00 20.04 -4.91
CA LEU A 66 3.06 19.58 -5.81
C LEU A 66 2.46 19.09 -7.15
N PRO A 67 2.87 19.67 -8.31
CA PRO A 67 2.44 19.16 -9.61
C PRO A 67 3.04 17.76 -9.86
N SER A 68 2.21 16.72 -9.84
CA SER A 68 2.67 15.33 -10.03
C SER A 68 2.86 14.96 -11.51
N LYS A 69 3.85 15.59 -12.17
CA LYS A 69 4.35 15.14 -13.49
C LYS A 69 5.20 13.87 -13.38
N ASN A 70 5.71 13.57 -12.18
CA ASN A 70 6.52 12.38 -11.92
C ASN A 70 5.63 11.12 -11.83
N PRO A 71 5.89 10.07 -12.65
CA PRO A 71 5.05 8.87 -12.69
C PRO A 71 5.11 8.03 -11.40
N ILE A 72 6.24 8.04 -10.69
CA ILE A 72 6.39 7.34 -9.41
C ILE A 72 5.51 8.02 -8.36
N LEU A 73 5.64 9.34 -8.22
CA LEU A 73 4.80 10.10 -7.28
C LEU A 73 3.32 9.95 -7.60
N LYS A 74 2.94 9.98 -8.88
CA LYS A 74 1.56 9.72 -9.30
C LYS A 74 1.08 8.34 -8.85
N CYS A 75 1.91 7.29 -9.00
CA CYS A 75 1.57 5.96 -8.52
C CYS A 75 1.32 5.91 -7.01
N LEU A 76 2.20 6.53 -6.21
CA LEU A 76 2.05 6.58 -4.74
C LEU A 76 0.80 7.34 -4.31
N VAL A 77 0.50 8.47 -4.97
CA VAL A 77 -0.70 9.27 -4.73
C VAL A 77 -1.96 8.46 -5.05
N GLU A 78 -1.99 7.71 -6.15
CA GLU A 78 -3.14 6.86 -6.49
C GLU A 78 -3.32 5.70 -5.50
N ILE A 79 -2.23 5.12 -4.98
CA ILE A 79 -2.29 4.15 -3.88
C ILE A 79 -2.94 4.80 -2.65
N GLU A 80 -2.44 5.95 -2.17
CA GLU A 80 -3.00 6.61 -0.98
C GLU A 80 -4.46 7.02 -1.17
N ARG A 81 -4.84 7.56 -2.34
CA ARG A 81 -6.25 7.87 -2.67
C ARG A 81 -7.13 6.65 -2.56
N THR A 82 -6.69 5.52 -3.11
CA THR A 82 -7.46 4.29 -3.08
C THR A 82 -7.61 3.79 -1.64
N ILE A 83 -6.54 3.84 -0.83
CA ILE A 83 -6.60 3.44 0.59
C ILE A 83 -7.58 4.34 1.36
N LYS A 84 -7.44 5.67 1.27
CA LYS A 84 -8.37 6.62 1.93
C LYS A 84 -9.81 6.39 1.49
N MET A 85 -10.06 6.13 0.21
CA MET A 85 -11.40 5.84 -0.32
C MET A 85 -11.99 4.57 0.30
N LEU A 86 -11.21 3.49 0.43
CA LEU A 86 -11.68 2.23 1.01
C LEU A 86 -11.91 2.34 2.52
N GLU A 87 -11.04 3.04 3.25
CA GLU A 87 -11.17 3.27 4.69
C GLU A 87 -12.39 4.13 5.03
N SER A 88 -12.68 5.14 4.20
CA SER A 88 -13.82 6.05 4.38
C SER A 88 -15.14 5.55 3.77
N MET A 89 -15.12 4.37 3.12
CA MET A 89 -16.32 3.81 2.49
C MET A 89 -17.39 3.49 3.55
N PRO A 90 -18.62 4.06 3.42
CA PRO A 90 -19.70 3.82 4.37
C PRO A 90 -20.15 2.36 4.39
N ASP A 91 -20.64 1.88 5.53
CA ASP A 91 -21.01 0.45 5.73
C ASP A 91 -22.01 -0.09 4.69
N ASN A 92 -22.92 0.75 4.18
CA ASN A 92 -23.89 0.37 3.16
C ASN A 92 -23.28 0.18 1.75
N GLN A 93 -22.07 0.70 1.51
CA GLN A 93 -21.30 0.57 0.26
C GLN A 93 -20.08 -0.35 0.44
N ARG A 94 -19.74 -0.65 1.70
CA ARG A 94 -18.63 -1.50 2.15
C ARG A 94 -18.87 -2.96 1.79
N SER A 95 -18.72 -3.28 0.51
CA SER A 95 -18.75 -4.66 0.03
C SER A 95 -17.41 -5.32 0.30
N SER A 96 -17.42 -6.42 1.06
CA SER A 96 -16.23 -7.23 1.33
C SER A 96 -15.53 -7.67 0.03
N ALA A 97 -16.29 -7.97 -1.02
CA ALA A 97 -15.75 -8.33 -2.32
C ALA A 97 -14.98 -7.19 -2.99
N ILE A 98 -15.45 -5.94 -2.87
CA ILE A 98 -14.78 -4.77 -3.44
C ILE A 98 -13.48 -4.49 -2.69
N ILE A 99 -13.53 -4.43 -1.36
CA ILE A 99 -12.36 -4.13 -0.53
C ILE A 99 -11.29 -5.20 -0.71
N VAL A 100 -11.64 -6.49 -0.66
CA VAL A 100 -10.67 -7.57 -0.86
C VAL A 100 -10.06 -7.51 -2.26
N LYS A 101 -10.85 -7.21 -3.30
CA LYS A 101 -10.36 -7.11 -4.67
C LYS A 101 -9.38 -5.95 -4.85
N GLU A 102 -9.72 -4.76 -4.39
CA GLU A 102 -8.84 -3.59 -4.51
C GLU A 102 -7.60 -3.73 -3.62
N SER A 103 -7.75 -4.32 -2.43
CA SER A 103 -6.62 -4.62 -1.54
C SER A 103 -5.64 -5.60 -2.16
N ASP A 104 -6.13 -6.66 -2.80
CA ASP A 104 -5.29 -7.62 -3.51
C ASP A 104 -4.51 -6.99 -4.66
N LYS A 105 -5.13 -6.09 -5.41
CA LYS A 105 -4.43 -5.36 -6.48
C LYS A 105 -3.30 -4.49 -5.91
N ILE A 106 -3.55 -3.75 -4.84
CA ILE A 106 -2.55 -2.89 -4.22
C ILE A 106 -1.41 -3.73 -3.65
N VAL A 107 -1.70 -4.83 -2.95
CA VAL A 107 -0.68 -5.77 -2.45
C VAL A 107 0.14 -6.35 -3.62
N SER A 108 -0.49 -6.71 -4.74
CA SER A 108 0.20 -7.21 -5.93
C SER A 108 1.12 -6.15 -6.57
N VAL A 109 0.65 -4.90 -6.67
CA VAL A 109 1.45 -3.77 -7.18
C VAL A 109 2.63 -3.48 -6.23
N ALA A 110 2.38 -3.44 -4.93
CA ALA A 110 3.40 -3.23 -3.91
C ALA A 110 4.47 -4.32 -3.98
N SER A 111 4.08 -5.59 -4.11
CA SER A 111 5.03 -6.70 -4.30
C SER A 111 5.95 -6.44 -5.48
N LYS A 112 5.39 -6.09 -6.65
CA LYS A 112 6.20 -5.83 -7.85
C LYS A 112 7.16 -4.65 -7.65
N ILE A 113 6.72 -3.57 -7.00
CA ILE A 113 7.56 -2.40 -6.72
C ILE A 113 8.70 -2.78 -5.76
N VAL A 114 8.36 -3.45 -4.65
CA VAL A 114 9.33 -3.89 -3.65
C VAL A 114 10.32 -4.87 -4.27
N ASP A 115 9.85 -5.85 -5.04
CA ASP A 115 10.71 -6.79 -5.75
C ASP A 115 11.64 -6.07 -6.71
N LEU A 116 11.15 -5.11 -7.51
CA LEU A 116 12.01 -4.33 -8.42
C LEU A 116 13.07 -3.50 -7.69
N LEU A 117 12.75 -2.92 -6.53
CA LEU A 117 13.64 -2.01 -5.80
C LEU A 117 14.60 -2.72 -4.85
N ILE A 118 14.25 -3.95 -4.44
CA ILE A 118 15.10 -4.79 -3.60
C ILE A 118 15.92 -5.76 -4.45
N SER A 119 15.47 -6.08 -5.66
CA SER A 119 16.22 -6.88 -6.63
C SER A 119 17.18 -6.01 -7.44
N GLU A 120 18.21 -5.45 -6.80
CA GLU A 120 19.44 -5.06 -7.50
C GLU A 120 20.67 -5.47 -6.66
N ASP A 121 21.52 -6.27 -7.35
CA ASP A 121 22.73 -7.04 -7.00
C ASP A 121 22.63 -8.25 -6.04
#